data_AF-A0A6H5IQE6-F1
#
_entry.id   AF-A0A6H5IQE6-F1
#
_cell.length_a   1.000
_cell.length_b   1.000
_cell.length_c   1.000
_cell.angle_alpha   90.00
_cell.angle_beta   90.00
_cell.angle_gamma   90.00
#
_symmetry.space_group_name_H-M   'P 1'
#
loop_
_entity.id
_entity.type
_entity.pdbx_description
1 polymer ?
#
loop_
_entity_poly.entity_id
_entity_poly.type
_entity_poly.pdbx_seq_one_letter_code
_entity_poly.pdbx_strand_id
1 'polypeptide(L)'
;MVQYLPYGGFEWADGKDYLTLTEDSEYGYILEVDLEYPETLHDSHKDLPLCPEHAYPPGSKQRKPLTTLKAKHKYVIHYRILKQAV
;
A
#
# COMPACT_ATOMS: atom_id res chain seq x y z
N MET A 1 -0.92 -2.82 18.31
CA MET A 1 -1.74 -3.89 17.70
C MET A 1 -0.99 -5.20 17.84
N VAL A 2 -1.64 -6.27 18.29
CA VAL A 2 -1.08 -7.63 18.31
C VAL A 2 -2.00 -8.48 17.46
N GLN A 3 -1.60 -8.78 16.23
CA GLN A 3 -2.34 -9.69 15.37
C GLN A 3 -1.37 -10.69 14.74
N TYR A 4 -1.85 -11.92 14.56
CA TYR A 4 -1.09 -12.99 13.94
C TYR A 4 -0.78 -12.64 12.48
N LEU A 5 0.47 -12.84 12.08
CA LEU A 5 0.89 -12.71 10.69
C LEU A 5 0.35 -13.89 9.88
N PRO A 6 -0.09 -13.67 8.63
CA PRO A 6 -0.47 -14.76 7.75
C PRO A 6 0.77 -15.62 7.46
N TYR A 7 0.66 -16.93 7.67
CA TYR A 7 1.78 -17.86 7.56
C TYR A 7 1.72 -18.76 6.32
N GLY A 8 0.59 -18.79 5.60
CA GLY A 8 0.42 -19.60 4.40
C GLY A 8 -1.03 -19.62 3.88
N GLY A 9 -1.30 -20.42 2.85
CA GLY A 9 -2.64 -20.57 2.26
C GLY A 9 -3.07 -19.41 1.36
N PHE A 10 -2.12 -18.70 0.74
CA PHE A 10 -2.44 -17.62 -0.19
C PHE A 10 -3.00 -18.19 -1.49
N GLU A 11 -4.18 -17.72 -1.87
CA GLU A 11 -4.85 -18.06 -3.11
C GLU A 11 -5.16 -16.79 -3.91
N TRP A 12 -5.14 -16.90 -5.23
CA TRP A 12 -5.60 -15.83 -6.10
C TRP A 12 -7.12 -15.77 -6.04
N ALA A 13 -7.66 -14.57 -5.76
CA ALA A 13 -9.09 -14.33 -5.74
C ALA A 13 -9.43 -13.23 -6.78
N ASP A 14 -10.44 -13.49 -7.61
CA ASP A 14 -10.97 -12.48 -8.51
C ASP A 14 -11.76 -11.42 -7.75
N GLY A 15 -11.60 -10.17 -8.17
CA GLY A 15 -11.86 -8.95 -7.41
C GLY A 15 -13.16 -8.92 -6.60
N LYS A 16 -13.01 -8.71 -5.29
CA LYS A 16 -14.08 -8.31 -4.36
C LYS A 16 -13.87 -6.86 -3.93
N ASP A 17 -14.96 -6.25 -3.47
CA ASP A 17 -14.99 -4.93 -2.82
C ASP A 17 -14.07 -4.89 -1.58
N TYR A 18 -12.79 -4.62 -1.78
CA TYR A 18 -11.81 -4.52 -0.70
C TYR A 18 -12.12 -3.35 0.27
N LEU A 19 -12.90 -2.37 -0.19
CA LEU A 19 -13.36 -1.25 0.62
C LEU A 19 -14.41 -1.69 1.66
N THR A 20 -15.27 -2.65 1.35
CA THR A 20 -16.33 -3.11 2.25
C THR A 20 -15.87 -4.15 3.26
N LEU A 21 -14.63 -4.64 3.13
CA LEU A 21 -14.06 -5.63 4.05
C LEU A 21 -13.92 -5.08 5.48
N THR A 22 -14.49 -5.73 6.48
CA THR A 22 -14.25 -5.39 7.88
C THR A 22 -12.80 -5.71 8.29
N GLU A 23 -12.24 -4.92 9.21
CA GLU A 23 -10.86 -5.14 9.69
C GLU A 23 -10.71 -6.49 10.41
N ASP A 24 -11.80 -6.98 11.01
CA ASP A 24 -11.91 -8.27 11.70
C ASP A 24 -12.30 -9.43 10.76
N SER A 25 -12.24 -9.24 9.44
CA SER A 25 -12.45 -10.33 8.49
C SER A 25 -11.44 -11.46 8.74
N GLU A 26 -11.93 -12.71 8.72
CA GLU A 26 -11.11 -13.92 8.83
C GLU A 26 -10.05 -14.00 7.72
N TYR A 27 -10.36 -13.42 6.55
CA TYR A 27 -9.47 -13.35 5.40
C TYR A 27 -8.95 -11.94 5.17
N GLY A 28 -7.64 -11.83 4.92
CA GLY A 28 -6.98 -10.61 4.46
C GLY A 28 -6.61 -10.69 2.98
N TYR A 29 -6.49 -9.53 2.34
CA TYR A 29 -6.16 -9.42 0.91
C TYR A 29 -4.88 -8.63 0.69
N ILE A 30 -4.05 -9.12 -0.22
CA ILE A 30 -2.94 -8.38 -0.81
C ILE A 30 -3.39 -8.00 -2.21
N LEU A 31 -3.34 -6.71 -2.51
CA LEU A 31 -3.90 -6.14 -3.73
C LEU A 31 -2.76 -5.57 -4.58
N GLU A 32 -2.82 -5.82 -5.88
CA GLU A 32 -2.04 -5.08 -6.87
C GLU A 32 -2.95 -3.97 -7.44
N VAL A 33 -2.63 -2.72 -7.14
CA VAL A 33 -3.46 -1.56 -7.52
C VAL A 33 -2.63 -0.44 -8.14
N ASP A 34 -3.27 0.36 -8.98
CA ASP A 34 -2.73 1.65 -9.42
C ASP A 34 -3.17 2.73 -8.41
N LEU A 35 -2.21 3.51 -7.91
CA LEU A 35 -2.43 4.55 -6.92
C LEU A 35 -2.15 5.91 -7.53
N GLU A 36 -3.16 6.76 -7.57
CA GLU A 36 -3.00 8.18 -7.88
C GLU A 36 -2.87 8.98 -6.58
N TYR A 37 -1.99 9.97 -6.59
CA TYR A 37 -1.76 10.83 -5.44
C TYR A 37 -2.28 12.24 -5.75
N PRO A 38 -3.49 12.60 -5.28
CA PRO A 38 -4.05 13.92 -5.56
C PRO A 38 -3.24 15.00 -4.82
N GLU A 39 -3.10 16.17 -5.46
CA GLU A 39 -2.34 17.29 -4.91
C GLU A 39 -2.89 17.78 -3.56
N THR A 40 -4.19 17.59 -3.31
CA THR A 40 -4.85 17.92 -2.04
C THR A 40 -4.25 17.19 -0.84
N LEU A 41 -3.66 16.01 -1.05
CA LEU A 41 -3.01 15.22 0.01
C LEU A 41 -1.52 15.56 0.19
N HIS A 42 -0.92 16.34 -0.71
CA HIS A 42 0.51 16.66 -0.65
C HIS A 42 0.89 17.44 0.61
N ASP A 43 0.04 18.37 1.04
CA ASP A 43 0.30 19.14 2.25
C ASP A 43 0.14 18.30 3.52
N SER A 44 -0.90 17.45 3.57
CA SER A 44 -1.15 16.56 4.73
C SER A 44 -0.11 15.46 4.88
N HIS A 45 0.44 14.97 3.77
CA HIS A 45 1.37 13.84 3.75
C HIS A 45 2.82 14.25 3.44
N LYS A 46 3.13 15.55 3.55
CA LYS A 46 4.45 16.11 3.23
C LYS A 46 5.60 15.47 4.02
N ASP A 47 5.37 15.24 5.31
CA ASP A 47 6.41 14.73 6.22
C ASP A 47 6.59 13.21 6.11
N LEU A 48 5.51 12.46 5.84
CA LEU A 48 5.55 11.01 5.74
C LEU A 48 4.59 10.47 4.66
N PRO A 49 4.97 10.54 3.37
CA PRO A 49 4.17 9.97 2.29
C PRO A 49 3.94 8.48 2.50
N LEU A 50 2.66 8.07 2.48
CA LEU A 50 2.25 6.68 2.53
C LEU A 50 2.66 5.92 1.25
N CYS A 51 2.69 4.58 1.36
CA CYS A 51 3.01 3.68 0.25
C CYS A 51 4.45 3.89 -0.33
N PRO A 52 5.52 3.69 0.45
CA PRO A 52 6.88 3.82 -0.05
C PRO A 52 7.17 2.80 -1.16
N GLU A 53 7.96 3.20 -2.14
CA GLU A 53 8.38 2.35 -3.26
C GLU A 53 9.87 2.00 -3.16
N HIS A 54 10.25 0.79 -3.56
CA HIS A 54 11.66 0.39 -3.53
C HIS A 54 12.36 0.86 -4.82
N ALA A 55 13.02 2.01 -4.76
CA ALA A 55 13.62 2.67 -5.93
C ALA A 55 15.02 3.23 -5.64
N TYR A 56 15.73 3.68 -6.68
CA TYR A 56 17.04 4.30 -6.52
C TYR A 56 16.87 5.78 -6.17
N PRO A 57 17.37 6.25 -5.02
CA PRO A 57 17.38 7.67 -4.73
C PRO A 57 18.30 8.40 -5.73
N PRO A 58 18.02 9.67 -6.03
CA PRO A 58 18.90 10.48 -6.88
C PRO A 58 20.32 10.50 -6.31
N GLY A 59 21.30 10.10 -7.14
CA GLY A 59 22.71 10.05 -6.74
C GLY A 59 23.15 8.77 -6.00
N SER A 60 22.28 7.76 -5.83
CA SER A 60 22.66 6.49 -5.21
C SER A 60 22.46 5.29 -6.15
N LYS A 61 23.37 4.32 -6.04
CA LYS A 61 23.29 3.03 -6.76
C LYS A 61 22.63 1.92 -5.93
N GLN A 62 22.12 2.24 -4.74
CA GLN A 62 21.43 1.29 -3.86
C GLN A 62 19.93 1.57 -3.87
N ARG A 63 19.11 0.52 -4.02
CA ARG A 63 17.67 0.65 -3.87
C ARG A 63 17.34 0.88 -2.40
N LYS A 64 16.43 1.81 -2.14
CA LYS A 64 15.94 2.16 -0.80
C LYS A 64 14.42 2.35 -0.87
N PRO A 65 13.70 2.18 0.25
CA PRO A 65 12.31 2.61 0.32
C PRO A 65 12.26 4.14 0.20
N LEU A 66 11.61 4.63 -0.84
CA LEU A 66 11.40 6.05 -1.12
C LEU A 66 9.94 6.41 -0.86
N THR A 67 9.73 7.42 -0.03
CA THR A 67 8.42 8.02 0.21
C THR A 67 8.19 9.12 -0.81
N THR A 68 7.60 8.76 -1.96
CA THR A 68 7.30 9.67 -3.07
C THR A 68 5.80 9.95 -3.13
N LEU A 69 5.43 11.22 -3.33
CA LEU A 69 4.06 11.69 -3.60
C LEU A 69 3.67 11.51 -5.09
N LYS A 70 4.31 10.56 -5.77
CA LYS A 70 4.07 10.30 -7.19
C LYS A 70 3.03 9.20 -7.33
N ALA A 71 2.30 9.22 -8.44
CA ALA A 71 1.46 8.10 -8.84
C ALA A 71 2.30 6.81 -8.95
N LYS A 72 1.71 5.70 -8.52
CA LYS A 72 2.35 4.37 -8.50
C LYS A 72 1.49 3.43 -9.32
N HIS A 73 2.13 2.58 -10.11
CA HIS A 73 1.43 1.58 -10.93
C HIS A 73 1.79 0.18 -10.46
N LYS A 74 0.82 -0.74 -10.50
CA LYS A 74 0.98 -2.14 -10.05
C LYS A 74 1.61 -2.25 -8.66
N TYR A 75 1.14 -1.41 -7.74
CA TYR A 75 1.65 -1.37 -6.38
C TYR A 75 1.02 -2.48 -5.55
N VAL A 76 1.87 -3.32 -4.94
CA VAL A 76 1.43 -4.43 -4.09
C VAL A 76 1.29 -3.93 -2.65
N ILE A 77 0.07 -3.94 -2.12
CA ILE A 77 -0.26 -3.42 -0.79
C ILE A 77 -1.26 -4.30 -0.07
N HIS A 78 -1.13 -4.37 1.25
CA HIS A 78 -2.14 -5.00 2.10
C HIS A 78 -3.37 -4.10 2.23
N TYR A 79 -4.58 -4.66 2.11
CA TYR A 79 -5.83 -3.89 2.07
C TYR A 79 -6.01 -2.91 3.24
N ARG A 80 -5.49 -3.22 4.44
CA ARG A 80 -5.56 -2.31 5.60
C ARG A 80 -4.69 -1.08 5.47
N ILE A 81 -3.49 -1.22 4.90
CA ILE A 81 -2.60 -0.06 4.65
C ILE A 81 -3.24 0.81 3.57
N LEU A 82 -3.86 0.18 2.56
CA LEU A 82 -4.61 0.90 1.54
C LEU A 82 -5.78 1.68 2.15
N LYS A 83 -6.55 1.09 3.07
CA LYS A 83 -7.62 1.78 3.81
C LYS A 83 -7.15 2.97 4.65
N GLN A 84 -5.91 2.95 5.12
CA GLN A 84 -5.30 4.09 5.83
C GLN A 84 -4.83 5.20 4.88
N ALA A 85 -4.64 4.88 3.60
CA ALA A 85 -4.17 5.81 2.57
C ALA A 85 -5.31 6.48 1.78
N VAL A 86 -6.57 6.10 2.05
CA VAL A 86 -7.79 6.65 1.45
C VAL A 86 -8.43 7.67 2.38
#